data_AF-A0A1Y3BCI0-F1
#
_entry.id   AF-A0A1Y3BCI0-F1
#
_cell.length_a   1.000
_cell.length_b   1.000
_cell.length_c   1.000
_cell.angle_alpha   90.00
_cell.angle_beta   90.00
_cell.angle_gamma   90.00
#
_symmetry.space_group_name_H-M   'P 1'
#
loop_
_entity.id
_entity.type
_entity.pdbx_description
1 polymer ?
#
loop_
_entity_poly.entity_id
_entity_poly.type
_entity_poly.pdbx_seq_one_letter_code
_entity_poly.pdbx_strand_id
1 'polypeptide(L)'
;MSDKSTVPANIRDIVYSAGVEYGSDREWNYCWRKYSDTTVASEKRLLLGVLGATPKKSRILIEYENRVRLKQIHDDPHQTAIIQRLLQLDEQLKDYRPFILSESISSPNRIVSKLSSLFRQSKSKTDSMKSDQPVKNRGLYLHGSVGCGKTMLMDLFFDNCSVDPRQKRRVHFHSFMLDFHNRFHQHKQRRSESRITNSSSGRASFDFDPIPIIAEDIVQESWFICLDEFQVTDIGDAMILKHFFKQLFAHGMVMIATSNRPPDG
;
A
#
# COMPACT_ATOMS: atom_id res chain seq x y z
N MET A 1 46.61 4.14 -22.08
CA MET A 1 45.40 4.08 -22.92
C MET A 1 44.95 2.64 -22.96
N SER A 2 43.97 2.24 -22.15
CA SER A 2 43.49 0.85 -22.10
C SER A 2 41.97 0.81 -22.23
N ASP A 3 41.56 0.30 -23.39
CA ASP A 3 40.35 -0.45 -23.71
C ASP A 3 39.02 -0.06 -23.02
N LYS A 4 38.23 0.76 -23.71
CA LYS A 4 36.79 0.90 -23.41
C LYS A 4 36.09 -0.32 -24.01
N SER A 5 35.82 -1.33 -23.19
CA SER A 5 35.05 -2.51 -23.55
C SER A 5 33.70 -2.11 -24.16
N THR A 6 33.61 -2.12 -25.49
CA THR A 6 32.37 -1.83 -26.20
C THR A 6 31.50 -3.07 -26.22
N VAL A 7 30.22 -2.91 -25.88
CA VAL A 7 29.25 -4.01 -25.86
C VAL A 7 29.19 -4.66 -27.26
N PRO A 8 29.40 -5.98 -27.37
CA PRO A 8 29.33 -6.71 -28.64
C PRO A 8 27.97 -6.55 -29.34
N ALA A 9 27.98 -6.44 -30.67
CA ALA A 9 26.79 -6.10 -31.46
C ALA A 9 25.60 -7.06 -31.28
N ASN A 10 25.88 -8.34 -31.06
CA ASN A 10 24.89 -9.41 -30.89
C ASN A 10 24.14 -9.38 -29.55
N ILE A 11 24.58 -8.56 -28.58
CA ILE A 11 23.90 -8.42 -27.28
C ILE A 11 23.51 -6.97 -26.96
N ARG A 12 23.74 -6.04 -27.89
CA ARG A 12 23.46 -4.61 -27.67
C ARG A 12 21.99 -4.32 -27.41
N ASP A 13 21.08 -5.07 -28.04
CA ASP A 13 19.65 -4.88 -27.82
C ASP A 13 19.27 -5.18 -26.36
N ILE A 14 19.69 -6.34 -25.85
CA ILE A 14 19.40 -6.81 -24.50
C ILE A 14 20.10 -5.90 -23.48
N VAL A 15 21.39 -5.61 -23.67
CA VAL A 15 22.17 -4.82 -22.71
C VAL A 15 21.71 -3.36 -22.68
N TYR A 16 21.42 -2.75 -23.81
CA TYR A 16 20.92 -1.37 -23.83
C TYR A 16 19.46 -1.31 -23.40
N SER A 17 18.61 -2.26 -23.79
CA SER A 17 17.22 -2.31 -23.30
C SER A 17 17.21 -2.48 -21.78
N ALA A 18 17.94 -3.44 -21.22
CA ALA A 18 18.05 -3.60 -19.78
C ALA A 18 18.69 -2.37 -19.10
N GLY A 19 19.70 -1.75 -19.73
CA GLY A 19 20.34 -0.54 -19.21
C GLY A 19 19.39 0.66 -19.15
N VAL A 20 18.50 0.82 -20.15
CA VAL A 20 17.51 1.91 -20.18
C VAL A 20 16.26 1.57 -19.34
N GLU A 21 15.89 0.29 -19.26
CA GLU A 21 14.75 -0.23 -18.50
C GLU A 21 15.02 -0.28 -16.98
N TYR A 22 16.26 -0.55 -16.57
CA TYR A 22 16.58 -0.67 -15.14
C TYR A 22 17.62 0.35 -14.66
N GLY A 23 18.17 1.17 -15.56
CA GLY A 23 19.14 2.21 -15.24
C GLY A 23 18.54 3.58 -14.95
N SER A 24 19.42 4.55 -14.79
CA SER A 24 19.11 5.95 -14.53
C SER A 24 18.98 6.75 -15.83
N ASP A 25 18.69 8.05 -15.71
CA ASP A 25 18.72 8.98 -16.85
C ASP A 25 20.09 8.99 -17.57
N ARG A 26 21.17 8.54 -16.91
CA ARG A 26 22.51 8.47 -17.52
C ARG A 26 22.56 7.43 -18.65
N GLU A 27 22.02 6.24 -18.43
CA GLU A 27 22.00 5.15 -19.40
C GLU A 27 21.10 5.51 -20.59
N TRP A 28 19.96 6.15 -20.32
CA TRP A 28 19.09 6.72 -21.37
C TRP A 28 19.83 7.79 -22.18
N ASN A 29 20.47 8.76 -21.52
CA ASN A 29 21.22 9.84 -22.17
C ASN A 29 22.44 9.33 -22.95
N TYR A 30 23.05 8.23 -22.51
CA TYR A 30 24.10 7.55 -23.26
C TYR A 30 23.54 6.97 -24.56
N CYS A 31 22.42 6.24 -24.50
CA CYS A 31 21.77 5.67 -25.68
C CYS A 31 21.29 6.77 -26.65
N TRP A 32 20.78 7.89 -26.12
CA TRP A 32 20.38 9.05 -26.91
C TRP A 32 21.55 9.72 -27.65
N ARG A 33 22.69 9.93 -26.96
CA ARG A 33 23.91 10.45 -27.61
C ARG A 33 24.39 9.50 -28.70
N LYS A 34 24.43 8.20 -28.40
CA LYS A 34 24.84 7.18 -29.37
C LYS A 34 23.92 7.13 -30.59
N TYR A 35 22.62 7.31 -30.39
CA TYR A 35 21.62 7.38 -31.47
C TYR A 35 21.83 8.61 -32.36
N SER A 36 22.17 9.74 -31.74
CA SER A 36 22.43 11.01 -32.45
C SER A 36 23.71 10.96 -33.27
N ASP A 37 24.76 10.31 -32.75
CA ASP A 37 26.08 10.25 -33.38
C ASP A 37 26.19 9.15 -34.45
N THR A 38 25.44 8.05 -34.34
CA THR A 38 25.56 6.93 -35.28
C THR A 38 24.90 7.24 -36.64
N THR A 39 25.57 6.89 -37.73
CA THR A 39 25.03 6.97 -39.10
C THR A 39 24.45 5.63 -39.58
N VAL A 40 24.61 4.56 -38.81
CA VAL A 40 24.22 3.20 -39.18
C VAL A 40 22.73 2.99 -38.93
N ALA A 41 21.97 2.71 -39.99
CA ALA A 41 20.50 2.61 -39.93
C ALA A 41 19.98 1.47 -39.02
N SER A 42 20.66 0.32 -38.98
CA SER A 42 20.30 -0.79 -38.09
C SER A 42 20.53 -0.44 -36.62
N GLU A 43 21.62 0.25 -36.30
CA GLU A 43 21.92 0.72 -34.96
C GLU A 43 20.96 1.82 -34.50
N LYS A 44 20.59 2.75 -35.39
CA LYS A 44 19.53 3.74 -35.11
C LYS A 44 18.22 3.07 -34.73
N ARG A 45 17.78 2.07 -35.50
CA ARG A 45 16.51 1.37 -35.26
C ARG A 45 16.51 0.62 -33.92
N LEU A 46 17.63 -0.01 -33.58
CA LEU A 46 17.83 -0.66 -32.27
C LEU A 46 17.75 0.36 -31.13
N LEU A 47 18.52 1.44 -31.21
CA LEU A 47 18.57 2.45 -30.16
C LEU A 47 17.22 3.16 -29.98
N LEU A 48 16.48 3.39 -31.07
CA LEU A 48 15.14 3.97 -31.00
C LEU A 48 14.15 3.05 -30.25
N GLY A 49 14.22 1.73 -30.50
CA GLY A 49 13.42 0.74 -29.76
C GLY A 49 13.77 0.70 -28.27
N VAL A 50 15.07 0.74 -27.95
CA VAL A 50 15.57 0.80 -26.57
C VAL A 50 15.12 2.07 -25.85
N LEU A 51 15.21 3.23 -26.50
CA LEU A 51 14.76 4.51 -25.92
C LEU A 51 13.24 4.53 -25.71
N GLY A 52 12.48 3.82 -26.55
CA GLY A 52 11.04 3.61 -26.39
C GLY A 52 10.67 2.63 -25.27
N ALA A 53 11.61 1.78 -24.83
CA ALA A 53 11.44 0.84 -23.72
C ALA A 53 11.68 1.47 -22.34
N THR A 54 11.82 2.80 -22.25
CA THR A 54 11.95 3.50 -20.97
C THR A 54 10.78 3.11 -20.05
N PRO A 55 11.03 2.68 -18.82
CA PRO A 55 9.97 2.32 -17.90
C PRO A 55 9.11 3.54 -17.64
N LYS A 56 7.82 3.32 -17.44
CA LYS A 56 6.99 4.31 -16.76
C LYS A 56 7.52 4.46 -15.34
N LYS A 57 8.46 5.39 -15.14
CA LYS A 57 8.98 5.76 -13.84
C LYS A 57 7.80 6.05 -12.92
N SER A 58 7.80 5.46 -11.73
CA SER A 58 6.68 5.64 -10.80
C SER A 58 6.49 7.13 -10.49
N ARG A 59 5.23 7.57 -10.44
CA ARG A 59 4.89 8.97 -10.10
C ARG A 59 5.51 9.41 -8.78
N ILE A 60 5.61 8.47 -7.82
CA ILE A 60 6.26 8.67 -6.51
C ILE A 60 7.72 9.11 -6.70
N LEU A 61 8.49 8.39 -7.53
CA LEU A 61 9.91 8.67 -7.74
C LEU A 61 10.11 9.96 -8.54
N ILE A 62 9.29 10.17 -9.58
CA ILE A 62 9.31 11.41 -10.38
C ILE A 62 9.10 12.63 -9.48
N GLU A 63 8.10 12.59 -8.60
CA GLU A 63 7.77 13.70 -7.73
C GLU A 63 8.88 13.96 -6.70
N TYR A 64 9.50 12.91 -6.14
CA TYR A 64 10.66 13.07 -5.25
C TYR A 64 11.83 13.77 -5.95
N GLU A 65 12.24 13.26 -7.11
CA GLU A 65 13.35 13.82 -7.87
C GLU A 65 13.07 15.24 -8.35
N ASN A 66 11.81 15.56 -8.67
CA ASN A 66 11.41 16.92 -8.97
C ASN A 66 11.63 17.85 -7.78
N ARG A 67 11.25 17.45 -6.57
CA ARG A 67 11.48 18.26 -5.36
C ARG A 67 12.98 18.44 -5.08
N VAL A 68 13.80 17.41 -5.30
CA VAL A 68 15.27 17.50 -5.20
C VAL A 68 15.81 18.49 -6.24
N ARG A 69 15.42 18.33 -7.51
CA ARG A 69 15.87 19.17 -8.63
C ARG A 69 15.48 20.65 -8.44
N LEU A 70 14.28 20.88 -7.92
CA LEU A 70 13.77 22.22 -7.59
C LEU A 70 14.35 22.78 -6.27
N LYS A 71 15.26 22.05 -5.61
CA LYS A 71 15.88 22.42 -4.32
C LYS A 71 14.87 22.66 -3.19
N GLN A 72 13.71 22.03 -3.27
CA GLN A 72 12.70 22.04 -2.20
C GLN A 72 13.07 21.07 -1.07
N ILE A 73 13.80 20.02 -1.42
CA ILE A 73 14.40 19.06 -0.48
C ILE A 73 15.84 18.77 -0.90
N HIS A 74 16.63 18.27 0.05
CA HIS A 74 17.96 17.75 -0.24
C HIS A 74 17.90 16.31 -0.68
N ASP A 75 18.79 15.93 -1.60
CA ASP A 75 18.99 14.52 -1.96
C ASP A 75 19.53 13.76 -0.74
N ASP A 76 18.84 12.70 -0.36
CA ASP A 76 19.11 11.92 0.84
C ASP A 76 19.05 10.42 0.50
N PRO A 77 20.18 9.70 0.58
CA PRO A 77 20.23 8.27 0.30
C PRO A 77 19.28 7.44 1.19
N HIS A 78 19.03 7.88 2.43
CA HIS A 78 18.14 7.17 3.34
C HIS A 78 16.66 7.33 2.92
N GLN A 79 16.27 8.54 2.51
CA GLN A 79 14.94 8.78 1.93
C GLN A 79 14.74 7.99 0.64
N THR A 80 15.77 7.92 -0.21
CA THR A 80 15.75 7.11 -1.44
C THR A 80 15.53 5.64 -1.13
N ALA A 81 16.19 5.09 -0.10
CA ALA A 81 15.97 3.70 0.32
C ALA A 81 14.53 3.45 0.84
N ILE A 82 13.93 4.41 1.53
CA ILE A 82 12.52 4.36 1.95
C ILE A 82 11.59 4.38 0.72
N ILE A 83 11.86 5.25 -0.25
CA ILE A 83 11.10 5.33 -1.51
C ILE A 83 11.13 3.97 -2.23
N GLN A 84 12.26 3.29 -2.28
CA GLN A 84 12.32 1.96 -2.89
C GLN A 84 11.39 0.95 -2.20
N ARG A 85 11.30 0.98 -0.86
CA ARG A 85 10.35 0.14 -0.11
C ARG A 85 8.89 0.53 -0.38
N LEU A 86 8.62 1.82 -0.50
CA LEU A 86 7.30 2.34 -0.86
C LEU A 86 6.89 1.90 -2.27
N LEU A 87 7.82 1.96 -3.24
CA LEU A 87 7.58 1.48 -4.60
C LEU A 87 7.29 -0.03 -4.65
N GLN A 88 8.03 -0.82 -3.86
CA GLN A 88 7.76 -2.26 -3.73
C GLN A 88 6.38 -2.54 -3.13
N LEU A 89 5.97 -1.75 -2.13
CA LEU A 89 4.62 -1.84 -1.57
C LEU A 89 3.56 -1.46 -2.62
N ASP A 90 3.76 -0.37 -3.37
CA ASP A 90 2.80 0.07 -4.40
C ASP A 90 2.54 -1.02 -5.45
N GLU A 91 3.59 -1.72 -5.87
CA GLU A 91 3.47 -2.84 -6.82
C GLU A 91 2.59 -3.97 -6.26
N GLN A 92 2.74 -4.28 -4.97
CA GLN A 92 1.89 -5.27 -4.30
C GLN A 92 0.43 -4.81 -4.18
N LEU A 93 0.18 -3.49 -4.13
CA LEU A 93 -1.16 -2.94 -3.92
C LEU A 93 -2.00 -2.84 -5.21
N LYS A 94 -1.38 -2.82 -6.40
CA LYS A 94 -2.10 -2.67 -7.69
C LYS A 94 -3.24 -3.69 -7.87
N ASP A 95 -2.94 -4.96 -7.61
CA ASP A 95 -3.88 -6.07 -7.75
C ASP A 95 -4.54 -6.47 -6.42
N TYR A 96 -4.21 -5.77 -5.32
CA TYR A 96 -4.66 -6.17 -3.99
C TYR A 96 -6.14 -5.85 -3.75
N ARG A 97 -6.87 -6.80 -3.17
CA ARG A 97 -8.23 -6.60 -2.67
C ARG A 97 -8.33 -7.21 -1.27
N PRO A 98 -8.89 -6.48 -0.28
CA PRO A 98 -9.04 -7.02 1.07
C PRO A 98 -10.05 -8.16 1.08
N PHE A 99 -9.76 -9.21 1.86
CA PHE A 99 -10.72 -10.27 2.15
C PHE A 99 -11.55 -9.86 3.36
N ILE A 100 -12.79 -9.43 3.12
CA ILE A 100 -13.71 -9.14 4.21
C ILE A 100 -14.21 -10.47 4.74
N LEU A 101 -13.76 -10.85 5.94
CA LEU A 101 -14.31 -11.97 6.71
C LEU A 101 -15.76 -11.64 7.08
N SER A 102 -16.71 -11.92 6.18
CA SER A 102 -18.12 -11.89 6.58
C SER A 102 -18.35 -13.10 7.47
N GLU A 103 -18.22 -12.93 8.80
CA GLU A 103 -18.84 -13.89 9.70
C GLU A 103 -20.34 -13.85 9.42
N SER A 104 -20.89 -15.03 9.12
CA SER A 104 -22.29 -15.23 8.81
C SER A 104 -23.15 -14.77 9.99
N ILE A 105 -23.62 -13.53 9.96
CA ILE A 105 -24.77 -13.13 10.76
C ILE A 105 -25.97 -13.77 10.09
N SER A 106 -26.40 -14.88 10.68
CA SER A 106 -27.68 -15.52 10.50
C SER A 106 -28.81 -14.47 10.46
N SER A 107 -29.31 -14.19 9.26
CA SER A 107 -30.54 -13.45 9.01
C SER A 107 -31.29 -14.15 7.87
N PRO A 108 -32.56 -14.57 8.03
CA PRO A 108 -33.19 -15.55 7.14
C PRO A 108 -33.61 -15.04 5.76
N ASN A 109 -33.47 -13.75 5.45
CA ASN A 109 -34.06 -13.16 4.24
C ASN A 109 -33.15 -12.14 3.56
N ARG A 110 -32.02 -12.58 2.98
CA ARG A 110 -31.42 -11.93 1.81
C ARG A 110 -30.80 -12.99 0.89
N ILE A 111 -31.54 -13.32 -0.16
CA ILE A 111 -31.04 -14.04 -1.34
C ILE A 111 -30.34 -13.01 -2.22
N VAL A 112 -29.02 -12.87 -2.11
CA VAL A 112 -28.10 -12.53 -3.22
C VAL A 112 -26.66 -12.51 -2.73
N SER A 113 -25.91 -13.58 -3.05
CA SER A 113 -24.46 -13.56 -3.35
C SER A 113 -23.91 -14.96 -3.68
N LYS A 114 -24.70 -16.03 -3.52
CA LYS A 114 -24.39 -17.37 -4.08
C LYS A 114 -24.77 -17.50 -5.57
N LEU A 115 -24.40 -16.53 -6.41
CA LEU A 115 -24.58 -16.65 -7.86
C LEU A 115 -23.35 -16.25 -8.69
N SER A 116 -22.15 -16.34 -8.10
CA SER A 116 -20.89 -16.23 -8.86
C SER A 116 -20.23 -17.57 -9.18
N SER A 117 -20.75 -18.70 -8.67
CA SER A 117 -20.12 -20.03 -8.82
C SER A 117 -20.85 -21.03 -9.74
N LEU A 118 -21.92 -20.63 -10.45
CA LEU A 118 -22.74 -21.58 -11.25
C LEU A 118 -23.00 -21.21 -12.72
N PHE A 119 -22.17 -20.37 -13.33
CA PHE A 119 -22.08 -20.28 -14.80
C PHE A 119 -20.63 -20.15 -15.25
N ARG A 120 -19.89 -21.28 -15.22
CA ARG A 120 -18.63 -21.40 -15.97
C ARG A 120 -18.40 -22.84 -16.42
N GLN A 121 -19.27 -23.30 -17.31
CA GLN A 121 -19.02 -24.51 -18.09
C GLN A 121 -18.50 -24.12 -19.48
N SER A 122 -17.28 -24.59 -19.78
CA SER A 122 -16.72 -24.82 -21.11
C SER A 122 -16.14 -23.64 -21.91
N LYS A 123 -14.83 -23.38 -21.76
CA LYS A 123 -13.81 -23.69 -22.79
C LYS A 123 -12.41 -23.27 -22.35
N SER A 124 -11.46 -24.09 -22.80
CA SER A 124 -10.04 -24.15 -22.46
C SER A 124 -9.22 -22.88 -22.74
N LYS A 125 -8.32 -22.51 -21.83
CA LYS A 125 -6.85 -22.46 -22.01
C LYS A 125 -6.25 -21.65 -20.86
N THR A 126 -5.34 -22.29 -20.13
CA THR A 126 -4.21 -21.71 -19.38
C THR A 126 -4.35 -20.25 -18.98
N ASP A 127 -4.87 -20.02 -17.78
CA ASP A 127 -4.51 -18.84 -17.00
C ASP A 127 -4.26 -19.30 -15.57
N SER A 128 -3.03 -19.08 -15.12
CA SER A 128 -2.54 -19.37 -13.78
C SER A 128 -3.46 -18.75 -12.74
N MET A 129 -3.97 -19.60 -11.85
CA MET A 129 -4.71 -19.24 -10.65
C MET A 129 -3.83 -18.34 -9.78
N LYS A 130 -3.93 -17.02 -9.97
CA LYS A 130 -3.30 -16.02 -9.09
C LYS A 130 -3.89 -16.22 -7.70
N SER A 131 -3.02 -16.63 -6.80
CA SER A 131 -3.32 -17.07 -5.45
C SER A 131 -3.92 -15.96 -4.59
N ASP A 132 -4.97 -16.29 -3.82
CA ASP A 132 -5.50 -15.56 -2.64
C ASP A 132 -4.46 -15.50 -1.49
N GLN A 133 -3.25 -15.02 -1.78
CA GLN A 133 -2.22 -14.85 -0.75
C GLN A 133 -2.47 -13.52 -0.04
N PRO A 134 -2.54 -13.49 1.31
CA PRO A 134 -2.53 -12.23 2.04
C PRO A 134 -1.27 -11.45 1.65
N VAL A 135 -1.34 -10.12 1.56
CA VAL A 135 -0.16 -9.30 1.26
C VAL A 135 0.94 -9.71 2.22
N LYS A 136 2.07 -10.17 1.67
CA LYS A 136 3.22 -10.65 2.46
C LYS A 136 3.69 -9.59 3.47
N ASN A 137 3.45 -8.32 3.14
CA ASN A 137 3.73 -7.16 3.97
C ASN A 137 2.42 -6.40 4.26
N ARG A 138 1.95 -6.40 5.51
CA ARG A 138 0.73 -5.68 5.93
C ARG A 138 0.89 -4.15 6.00
N GLY A 139 1.97 -3.64 5.42
CA GLY A 139 2.29 -2.22 5.30
C GLY A 139 3.71 -1.85 5.79
N LEU A 140 3.92 -0.58 6.17
CA LEU A 140 5.24 -0.02 6.50
C LEU A 140 5.18 0.88 7.74
N TYR A 141 6.19 0.79 8.60
CA TYR A 141 6.35 1.65 9.77
C TYR A 141 7.58 2.56 9.59
N LEU A 142 7.35 3.84 9.36
CA LEU A 142 8.38 4.85 9.12
C LEU A 142 8.70 5.52 10.45
N HIS A 143 9.90 5.30 10.97
CA HIS A 143 10.35 5.91 12.21
C HIS A 143 11.64 6.70 12.05
N GLY A 144 11.87 7.63 12.97
CA GLY A 144 13.05 8.50 12.99
C GLY A 144 12.77 9.81 13.72
N SER A 145 13.80 10.62 13.93
CA SER A 145 13.69 11.89 14.66
C SER A 145 12.78 12.91 13.95
N VAL A 146 12.44 13.98 14.67
CA VAL A 146 11.72 15.13 14.10
C VAL A 146 12.54 15.74 12.96
N GLY A 147 11.89 16.16 11.88
CA GLY A 147 12.55 16.79 10.73
C GLY A 147 13.17 15.83 9.69
N CYS A 148 13.18 14.51 9.91
CA CYS A 148 13.73 13.53 8.95
C CYS A 148 12.85 13.27 7.69
N GLY A 149 11.84 14.09 7.43
CA GLY A 149 11.01 13.97 6.21
C GLY A 149 9.98 12.83 6.19
N LYS A 150 9.71 12.14 7.31
CA LYS A 150 8.74 11.02 7.36
C LYS A 150 7.36 11.38 6.83
N THR A 151 6.81 12.51 7.29
CA THR A 151 5.51 13.03 6.84
C THR A 151 5.56 13.37 5.36
N MET A 152 6.64 14.00 4.87
CA MET A 152 6.81 14.29 3.45
C MET A 152 6.83 13.02 2.58
N LEU A 153 7.54 11.97 3.00
CA LEU A 153 7.57 10.69 2.28
C LEU A 153 6.19 10.00 2.31
N MET A 154 5.45 10.14 3.41
CA MET A 154 4.07 9.68 3.51
C MET A 154 3.15 10.45 2.56
N ASP A 155 3.25 11.79 2.50
CA ASP A 155 2.49 12.64 1.57
C ASP A 155 2.73 12.18 0.13
N LEU A 156 4.01 12.09 -0.23
CA LEU A 156 4.48 11.70 -1.54
C LEU A 156 3.88 10.36 -1.98
N PHE A 157 3.89 9.37 -1.08
CA PHE A 157 3.29 8.07 -1.35
C PHE A 157 1.78 8.14 -1.45
N PHE A 158 1.11 8.72 -0.45
CA PHE A 158 -0.35 8.75 -0.37
C PHE A 158 -0.96 9.43 -1.60
N ASP A 159 -0.36 10.51 -2.09
CA ASP A 159 -0.86 11.26 -3.24
C ASP A 159 -0.64 10.53 -4.58
N ASN A 160 0.38 9.68 -4.67
CA ASN A 160 0.85 9.11 -5.94
C ASN A 160 0.75 7.58 -6.05
N CYS A 161 0.34 6.89 -4.98
CA CYS A 161 0.17 5.43 -5.01
C CYS A 161 -0.99 5.01 -5.92
N SER A 162 -0.94 3.76 -6.35
CA SER A 162 -1.87 3.12 -7.28
C SER A 162 -3.24 2.82 -6.66
N VAL A 163 -3.42 3.02 -5.35
CA VAL A 163 -4.67 2.77 -4.63
C VAL A 163 -5.72 3.83 -4.97
N ASP A 164 -6.95 3.38 -5.27
CA ASP A 164 -8.10 4.25 -5.52
C ASP A 164 -8.30 5.25 -4.36
N PRO A 165 -8.39 6.56 -4.62
CA PRO A 165 -8.70 7.58 -3.62
C PRO A 165 -9.88 7.28 -2.70
N ARG A 166 -10.88 6.53 -3.17
CA ARG A 166 -12.06 6.13 -2.37
C ARG A 166 -11.79 5.00 -1.40
N GLN A 167 -10.67 4.30 -1.55
CA GLN A 167 -10.30 3.13 -0.77
C GLN A 167 -9.14 3.38 0.19
N LYS A 168 -8.60 4.61 0.17
CA LYS A 168 -7.52 5.03 1.05
C LYS A 168 -7.92 6.18 1.96
N ARG A 169 -7.42 6.15 3.19
CA ARG A 169 -7.62 7.19 4.19
C ARG A 169 -6.30 7.56 4.84
N ARG A 170 -6.10 8.85 5.07
CA ARG A 170 -5.01 9.35 5.91
C ARG A 170 -5.59 10.08 7.11
N VAL A 171 -5.04 9.80 8.29
CA VAL A 171 -5.55 10.35 9.55
C VAL A 171 -4.47 10.35 10.62
N HIS A 172 -4.50 11.33 11.53
CA HIS A 172 -3.66 11.30 12.73
C HIS A 172 -4.10 10.18 13.67
N PHE A 173 -3.16 9.49 14.31
CA PHE A 173 -3.45 8.34 15.17
C PHE A 173 -4.48 8.67 16.27
N HIS A 174 -4.36 9.82 16.93
CA HIS A 174 -5.30 10.22 17.98
C HIS A 174 -6.73 10.35 17.45
N SER A 175 -6.91 10.98 16.29
CA SER A 175 -8.24 11.13 15.66
C SER A 175 -8.83 9.79 15.22
N PHE A 176 -7.98 8.86 14.75
CA PHE A 176 -8.40 7.50 14.42
C PHE A 176 -8.90 6.75 15.66
N MET A 177 -8.22 6.91 16.79
CA MET A 177 -8.62 6.29 18.04
C MET A 177 -9.89 6.89 18.64
N LEU A 178 -10.11 8.20 18.50
CA LEU A 178 -11.37 8.82 18.88
C LEU A 178 -12.56 8.27 18.06
N ASP A 179 -12.39 8.07 16.75
CA ASP A 179 -13.39 7.43 15.87
C ASP A 179 -13.71 6.01 16.36
N PHE A 180 -12.68 5.20 16.60
CA PHE A 180 -12.83 3.85 17.15
C PHE A 180 -13.58 3.85 18.49
N HIS A 181 -13.16 4.65 19.47
CA HIS A 181 -13.79 4.71 20.79
C HIS A 181 -15.25 5.17 20.71
N ASN A 182 -15.56 6.13 19.84
CA ASN A 182 -16.94 6.58 19.61
C ASN A 182 -17.82 5.44 19.06
N ARG A 183 -17.34 4.69 18.06
CA ARG A 183 -18.08 3.53 17.52
C ARG A 183 -18.24 2.45 18.59
N PHE A 184 -17.17 2.17 19.35
CA PHE A 184 -17.19 1.21 20.45
C PHE A 184 -18.24 1.56 21.51
N HIS A 185 -18.28 2.82 21.95
CA HIS A 185 -19.28 3.32 22.90
C HIS A 185 -20.72 3.21 22.36
N GLN A 186 -20.96 3.55 21.09
CA GLN A 186 -22.28 3.44 20.48
C GLN A 186 -22.79 2.00 20.44
N HIS A 187 -21.94 1.04 20.07
CA HIS A 187 -22.31 -0.38 20.08
C HIS A 187 -22.63 -0.89 21.49
N LYS A 188 -21.92 -0.39 22.51
CA LYS A 188 -22.18 -0.71 23.92
C LYS A 188 -23.52 -0.13 24.40
N GLN A 189 -23.83 1.12 24.04
CA GLN A 189 -25.06 1.82 24.45
C GLN A 189 -26.34 1.21 23.82
N ARG A 190 -26.34 0.97 22.50
CA ARG A 190 -27.49 0.36 21.80
C ARG A 190 -27.89 -1.00 22.40
N ARG A 191 -26.91 -1.76 22.89
CA ARG A 191 -27.14 -3.05 23.57
C ARG A 191 -27.64 -2.89 25.00
N SER A 192 -27.22 -1.86 25.74
CA SER A 192 -27.82 -1.58 27.06
C SER A 192 -29.28 -1.14 26.95
N GLU A 193 -29.62 -0.30 25.97
CA GLU A 193 -30.99 0.20 25.76
C GLU A 193 -31.95 -0.92 25.29
N SER A 194 -31.50 -1.78 24.37
CA SER A 194 -32.30 -2.92 23.88
C SER A 194 -32.56 -4.01 24.95
N ARG A 195 -31.80 -4.02 26.05
CA ARG A 195 -32.04 -4.88 27.22
C ARG A 195 -33.02 -4.29 28.23
N ILE A 196 -33.12 -2.96 28.31
CA ILE A 196 -34.09 -2.29 29.20
C ILE A 196 -35.53 -2.56 28.73
N THR A 197 -35.74 -2.72 27.42
CA THR A 197 -37.06 -3.04 26.84
C THR A 197 -37.41 -4.53 26.85
N ASN A 198 -36.43 -5.42 27.12
CA ASN A 198 -36.58 -6.88 27.06
C ASN A 198 -36.11 -7.56 28.36
N SER A 199 -36.83 -7.30 29.47
CA SER A 199 -37.00 -8.15 30.66
C SER A 199 -35.79 -8.58 31.54
N SER A 200 -35.87 -8.20 32.82
CA SER A 200 -35.64 -9.04 34.02
C SER A 200 -34.65 -10.22 33.94
N SER A 201 -33.35 -9.95 33.76
CA SER A 201 -32.31 -10.89 34.20
C SER A 201 -30.97 -10.18 34.45
N GLY A 202 -30.65 -9.97 35.72
CA GLY A 202 -29.45 -9.27 36.20
C GLY A 202 -28.14 -10.07 36.09
N ARG A 203 -27.83 -10.62 34.92
CA ARG A 203 -26.46 -11.15 34.64
C ARG A 203 -25.74 -10.25 33.64
N ALA A 204 -24.79 -9.51 34.18
CA ALA A 204 -24.00 -8.49 33.51
C ALA A 204 -23.15 -9.04 32.35
N SER A 205 -23.53 -8.66 31.12
CA SER A 205 -22.68 -7.99 30.13
C SER A 205 -21.18 -8.38 30.01
N PHE A 206 -20.85 -9.58 29.52
CA PHE A 206 -19.46 -9.89 29.10
C PHE A 206 -19.28 -10.50 27.68
N ASP A 207 -20.32 -10.98 26.99
CA ASP A 207 -20.10 -11.82 25.79
C ASP A 207 -20.15 -11.12 24.42
N PHE A 208 -20.40 -9.81 24.34
CA PHE A 208 -20.45 -9.12 23.04
C PHE A 208 -19.25 -8.22 22.84
N ASP A 209 -18.37 -8.65 21.95
CA ASP A 209 -17.23 -7.88 21.47
C ASP A 209 -17.61 -7.13 20.17
N PRO A 210 -17.74 -5.79 20.18
CA PRO A 210 -18.06 -5.03 18.98
C PRO A 210 -16.86 -4.79 18.07
N ILE A 211 -15.64 -5.13 18.50
CA ILE A 211 -14.40 -4.80 17.79
C ILE A 211 -14.33 -5.43 16.39
N PRO A 212 -14.73 -6.69 16.16
CA PRO A 212 -14.75 -7.26 14.81
C PRO A 212 -15.67 -6.49 13.85
N ILE A 213 -16.85 -6.07 14.32
CA ILE A 213 -17.82 -5.30 13.50
C ILE A 213 -17.24 -3.94 13.14
N ILE A 214 -16.67 -3.23 14.12
CA ILE A 214 -16.05 -1.92 13.90
C ILE A 214 -14.85 -2.03 12.95
N ALA A 215 -14.06 -3.10 13.05
CA ALA A 215 -12.93 -3.35 12.17
C ALA A 215 -13.39 -3.62 10.73
N GLU A 216 -14.44 -4.42 10.55
CA GLU A 216 -15.06 -4.65 9.25
C GLU A 216 -15.56 -3.34 8.63
N ASP A 217 -16.31 -2.53 9.37
CA ASP A 217 -16.83 -1.24 8.90
C ASP A 217 -15.70 -0.32 8.42
N ILE A 218 -14.62 -0.20 9.21
CA ILE A 218 -13.48 0.66 8.87
C ILE A 218 -12.75 0.15 7.61
N VAL A 219 -12.59 -1.17 7.44
CA VAL A 219 -11.95 -1.74 6.25
C VAL A 219 -12.83 -1.57 5.01
N GLN A 220 -14.15 -1.65 5.15
CA GLN A 220 -15.10 -1.38 4.07
C GLN A 220 -15.05 0.09 3.63
N GLU A 221 -14.89 1.02 4.57
CA GLU A 221 -14.70 2.46 4.27
C GLU A 221 -13.35 2.72 3.59
N SER A 222 -12.27 2.15 4.12
CA SER A 222 -10.91 2.30 3.58
C SER A 222 -10.00 1.17 4.06
N TRP A 223 -9.59 0.30 3.13
CA TRP A 223 -8.70 -0.81 3.46
C TRP A 223 -7.22 -0.43 3.45
N PHE A 224 -6.86 0.72 2.86
CA PHE A 224 -5.50 1.28 2.90
C PHE A 224 -5.47 2.51 3.82
N ILE A 225 -4.77 2.43 4.95
CA ILE A 225 -4.70 3.53 5.92
C ILE A 225 -3.28 4.04 6.10
N CYS A 226 -3.11 5.35 5.97
CA CYS A 226 -1.91 6.07 6.37
C CYS A 226 -2.15 6.76 7.72
N LEU A 227 -1.51 6.26 8.78
CA LEU A 227 -1.56 6.85 10.11
C LEU A 227 -0.38 7.80 10.32
N ASP A 228 -0.68 9.07 10.58
CA ASP A 228 0.34 10.04 11.00
C ASP A 228 0.50 10.04 12.52
N GLU A 229 1.72 10.29 12.98
CA GLU A 229 2.06 10.44 14.40
C GLU A 229 1.59 9.26 15.28
N PHE A 230 1.88 8.04 14.83
CA PHE A 230 1.56 6.82 15.56
C PHE A 230 2.32 6.76 16.88
N GLN A 231 1.63 7.09 17.98
CA GLN A 231 2.15 7.04 19.33
C GLN A 231 1.03 6.63 20.28
N VAL A 232 1.20 5.48 20.93
CA VAL A 232 0.30 5.01 21.99
C VAL A 232 0.81 5.57 23.31
N THR A 233 0.03 6.44 23.94
CA THR A 233 0.41 7.09 25.21
C THR A 233 -0.28 6.47 26.42
N ASP A 234 -1.42 5.78 26.24
CA ASP A 234 -2.19 5.16 27.32
C ASP A 234 -2.03 3.63 27.32
N ILE A 235 -1.65 3.08 28.48
CA ILE A 235 -1.46 1.65 28.71
C ILE A 235 -2.82 0.92 28.80
N GLY A 236 -3.87 1.58 29.28
CA GLY A 236 -5.22 1.01 29.39
C GLY A 236 -5.81 0.65 28.03
N ASP A 237 -5.54 1.47 27.01
CA ASP A 237 -5.95 1.23 25.63
C ASP A 237 -5.15 0.12 24.94
N ALA A 238 -3.96 -0.24 25.45
CA ALA A 238 -3.05 -1.15 24.75
C ALA A 238 -3.64 -2.53 24.48
N MET A 239 -4.44 -3.08 25.42
CA MET A 239 -5.11 -4.37 25.22
C MET A 239 -6.20 -4.31 24.15
N ILE A 240 -6.99 -3.23 24.15
CA ILE A 240 -8.06 -3.02 23.16
C ILE A 240 -7.45 -2.75 21.78
N LEU A 241 -6.43 -1.90 21.71
CA LEU A 241 -5.67 -1.58 20.51
C LEU A 241 -5.10 -2.82 19.83
N LYS A 242 -4.46 -3.70 20.62
CA LYS A 242 -3.89 -4.95 20.10
C LYS A 242 -4.97 -5.80 19.43
N HIS A 243 -6.12 -5.94 20.07
CA HIS A 243 -7.23 -6.70 19.51
C HIS A 243 -7.83 -6.03 18.28
N PHE A 244 -8.03 -4.71 18.32
CA PHE A 244 -8.56 -3.94 17.21
C PHE A 244 -7.67 -4.01 15.96
N PHE A 245 -6.37 -3.73 16.08
CA PHE A 245 -5.45 -3.86 14.95
C PHE A 245 -5.34 -5.31 14.45
N LYS A 246 -5.40 -6.30 15.36
CA LYS A 246 -5.45 -7.71 14.96
C LYS A 246 -6.66 -7.98 14.05
N GLN A 247 -7.84 -7.45 14.39
CA GLN A 247 -9.03 -7.59 13.55
C GLN A 247 -8.89 -6.83 12.23
N LEU A 248 -8.44 -5.57 12.24
CA LEU A 248 -8.21 -4.80 11.00
C LEU A 248 -7.30 -5.57 10.01
N PHE A 249 -6.20 -6.12 10.51
CA PHE A 249 -5.28 -6.92 9.68
C PHE A 249 -5.87 -8.27 9.25
N ALA A 250 -6.75 -8.87 10.05
CA ALA A 250 -7.47 -10.09 9.66
C ALA A 250 -8.44 -9.84 8.51
N HIS A 251 -9.06 -8.66 8.44
CA HIS A 251 -9.89 -8.20 7.32
C HIS A 251 -9.07 -7.66 6.13
N GLY A 252 -7.74 -7.78 6.16
CA GLY A 252 -6.88 -7.38 5.05
C GLY A 252 -6.57 -5.88 4.98
N MET A 253 -6.63 -5.15 6.10
CA MET A 253 -6.08 -3.80 6.13
C MET A 253 -4.59 -3.78 5.77
N VAL A 254 -4.19 -2.79 4.96
CA VAL A 254 -2.79 -2.43 4.73
C VAL A 254 -2.55 -1.05 5.34
N MET A 255 -1.48 -0.91 6.13
CA MET A 255 -1.24 0.31 6.90
C MET A 255 0.17 0.86 6.72
N ILE A 256 0.31 2.15 6.41
CA ILE A 256 1.57 2.87 6.60
C ILE A 256 1.44 3.74 7.83
N ALA A 257 2.46 3.76 8.70
CA ALA A 257 2.47 4.63 9.89
C ALA A 257 3.75 5.46 9.95
N THR A 258 3.66 6.71 10.41
CA THR A 258 4.83 7.51 10.80
C THR A 258 4.95 7.57 12.32
N SER A 259 6.16 7.54 12.88
CA SER A 259 6.37 7.75 14.30
C SER A 259 7.73 8.36 14.62
N ASN A 260 7.83 9.07 15.74
CA ASN A 260 9.11 9.52 16.28
C ASN A 260 9.77 8.47 17.18
N ARG A 261 9.09 7.34 17.43
CA ARG A 261 9.57 6.25 18.29
C ARG A 261 9.81 4.98 17.45
N PRO A 262 10.98 4.33 17.55
CA PRO A 262 11.17 3.02 16.94
C PRO A 262 10.23 1.98 17.60
N PRO A 263 9.91 0.88 16.93
CA PRO A 263 9.24 -0.24 17.58
C PRO A 263 10.21 -0.88 18.58
N ASP A 264 9.77 -1.05 19.84
CA ASP A 264 10.49 -1.86 20.81
C ASP A 264 10.20 -3.34 20.49
N GLY A 265 11.27 -4.11 20.29
CA GLY A 265 11.20 -5.55 19.94
C GLY A 265 10.93 -6.44 21.14
#